data_AF-A0A8T7GFB0-F1
#
_entry.id   AF-A0A8T7GFB0-F1
#
_cell.length_a   1.000
_cell.length_b   1.000
_cell.length_c   1.000
_cell.angle_alpha   90.00
_cell.angle_beta   90.00
_cell.angle_gamma   90.00
#
_symmetry.space_group_name_H-M   'P 1'
#
loop_
_entity.id
_entity.type
_entity.pdbx_description
1 polymer ?
#
loop_
_entity_poly.entity_id
_entity_poly.type
_entity_poly.pdbx_seq_one_letter_code
_entity_poly.pdbx_strand_id
1 'polypeptide(L)'
;MTVSGWLFDVYPSADKMVLWVKQKNGQAIRLEDNWTHSIFLAVNDQSDFAQVLQKEEIMAYVKSHEFVEKREKLTDIANSKVLKLTLHDSTKALKLARMIESLGRFGRFRLYNVDISPEQTYFYEHDLFSLAYCHVASKSSLDWQVNDKVESVDYAVPDFRNMQFDIKVRKEDKILKFTDRLDAILIQNEKENYEIRKDSEIETLKAFENEVAKIDPDFILTSGGDSFIFPYLVSRAETNGIELSLSREKTVLKRPNKDGTSYFSYGKIHFKPSATRLHGRVHIDRHHSFMTEETGLEGLYEVARLCRLPLHAAARASIGKCL
;
A
#
# COMPACT_ATOMS: atom_id res chain seq x y z
N MET A 1 16.34 -18.06 -8.65
CA MET A 1 15.03 -18.68 -8.29
C MET A 1 14.01 -18.20 -9.31
N THR A 2 13.10 -19.08 -9.77
CA THR A 2 12.03 -18.69 -10.69
C THR A 2 10.68 -18.94 -10.03
N VAL A 3 9.80 -17.95 -10.05
CA VAL A 3 8.47 -18.00 -9.44
C VAL A 3 7.44 -17.71 -10.52
N SER A 4 6.35 -18.47 -10.55
CA SER A 4 5.25 -18.27 -11.51
C SER A 4 3.94 -18.10 -10.74
N GLY A 5 3.20 -17.03 -11.01
CA GLY A 5 1.97 -16.75 -10.28
C GLY A 5 1.41 -15.36 -10.53
N TRP A 6 0.44 -14.97 -9.71
CA TRP A 6 -0.26 -13.70 -9.79
C TRP A 6 0.30 -12.70 -8.78
N LEU A 7 0.69 -11.53 -9.24
CA LEU A 7 1.13 -10.43 -8.38
C LEU A 7 -0.06 -9.83 -7.61
N PHE A 8 -0.13 -9.94 -6.29
CA PHE A 8 -1.31 -9.46 -5.54
C PHE A 8 -1.01 -8.41 -4.46
N ASP A 9 0.24 -8.27 -4.03
CA ASP A 9 0.62 -7.19 -3.09
C ASP A 9 2.00 -6.62 -3.45
N VAL A 10 2.15 -5.32 -3.22
CA VAL A 10 3.36 -4.55 -3.53
C VAL A 10 3.47 -3.37 -2.58
N TYR A 11 4.67 -3.10 -2.07
CA TYR A 11 4.94 -1.94 -1.23
C TYR A 11 6.44 -1.64 -1.13
N PRO A 12 6.81 -0.35 -0.98
CA PRO A 12 8.19 0.02 -0.69
C PRO A 12 8.55 -0.39 0.75
N SER A 13 9.76 -0.92 0.92
CA SER A 13 10.36 -1.17 2.23
C SER A 13 11.74 -0.52 2.24
N ALA A 14 11.77 0.76 2.66
CA ALA A 14 12.95 1.62 2.59
C ALA A 14 13.60 1.66 1.18
N ASP A 15 14.72 0.96 1.01
CA ASP A 15 15.59 0.97 -0.17
C ASP A 15 15.29 -0.12 -1.20
N LYS A 16 14.17 -0.82 -1.03
CA LYS A 16 13.71 -1.88 -1.92
C LYS A 16 12.20 -1.87 -2.13
N MET A 17 11.77 -2.57 -3.18
CA MET A 17 10.37 -2.89 -3.42
C MET A 17 10.12 -4.34 -2.99
N VAL A 18 9.08 -4.56 -2.20
CA VAL A 18 8.63 -5.90 -1.79
C VAL A 18 7.39 -6.25 -2.57
N LEU A 19 7.35 -7.47 -3.12
CA LEU A 19 6.24 -7.97 -3.92
C LEU A 19 5.81 -9.35 -3.44
N TRP A 20 4.52 -9.64 -3.59
CA TRP A 20 3.96 -10.94 -3.27
C TRP A 20 3.27 -11.56 -4.47
N VAL A 21 3.71 -12.78 -4.80
CA VAL A 21 3.19 -13.58 -5.91
C VAL A 21 2.46 -14.79 -5.36
N LYS A 22 1.18 -14.92 -5.68
CA LYS A 22 0.35 -16.09 -5.37
C LYS A 22 0.57 -17.14 -6.45
N GLN A 23 1.07 -18.31 -6.08
CA GLN A 23 1.30 -19.42 -7.01
C GLN A 23 0.04 -20.27 -7.21
N LYS A 24 0.02 -21.05 -8.30
CA LYS A 24 -1.08 -21.99 -8.62
C LYS A 24 -1.32 -23.05 -7.53
N ASN A 25 -0.29 -23.41 -6.77
CA ASN A 25 -0.40 -24.35 -5.64
C ASN A 25 -0.98 -23.70 -4.36
N GLY A 26 -1.39 -22.43 -4.42
CA GLY A 26 -1.94 -21.68 -3.29
C GLY A 26 -0.89 -20.99 -2.40
N GLN A 27 0.41 -21.20 -2.63
CA GLN A 27 1.46 -20.59 -1.83
C GLN A 27 1.65 -19.11 -2.21
N ALA A 28 1.82 -18.24 -1.23
CA ALA A 28 2.22 -16.86 -1.44
C ALA A 28 3.74 -16.74 -1.26
N ILE A 29 4.44 -16.28 -2.31
CA ILE A 29 5.88 -16.12 -2.33
C ILE A 29 6.23 -14.64 -2.27
N ARG A 30 7.10 -14.31 -1.33
CA ARG A 30 7.68 -12.98 -1.17
C ARG A 30 8.89 -12.81 -2.07
N LEU A 31 8.95 -11.71 -2.78
CA LEU A 31 10.07 -11.28 -3.62
C LEU A 31 10.54 -9.89 -3.19
N GLU A 32 11.82 -9.62 -3.40
CA GLU A 32 12.41 -8.30 -3.17
C GLU A 32 13.13 -7.85 -4.43
N ASP A 33 12.98 -6.58 -4.78
CA ASP A 33 13.72 -5.94 -5.84
C ASP A 33 14.47 -4.72 -5.30
N ASN A 34 15.72 -4.55 -5.72
CA ASN A 34 16.59 -3.45 -5.30
C ASN A 34 16.26 -2.17 -6.08
N TRP A 35 14.99 -1.77 -6.00
CA TRP A 35 14.42 -0.63 -6.70
C TRP A 35 14.01 0.45 -5.71
N THR A 36 14.27 1.71 -6.06
CA THR A 36 13.78 2.87 -5.30
C THR A 36 13.19 3.94 -6.21
N HIS A 37 12.18 4.63 -5.68
CA HIS A 37 11.44 5.66 -6.40
C HIS A 37 12.34 6.82 -6.82
N SER A 38 12.07 7.39 -7.99
CA SER A 38 12.76 8.58 -8.49
C SER A 38 11.77 9.72 -8.69
N ILE A 39 12.20 10.93 -8.31
CA ILE A 39 11.50 12.18 -8.66
C ILE A 39 12.34 12.95 -9.68
N PHE A 40 11.69 13.85 -10.42
CA PHE A 40 12.37 14.64 -11.46
C PHE A 40 12.29 16.12 -11.12
N LEU A 41 13.41 16.81 -11.29
CA LEU A 41 13.52 18.25 -11.08
C LEU A 41 13.82 18.94 -12.41
N ALA A 42 12.97 19.89 -12.77
CA ALA A 42 13.25 20.86 -13.82
C ALA A 42 13.46 22.25 -13.22
N VAL A 43 14.34 23.02 -13.85
CA VAL A 43 14.70 24.40 -13.46
C VAL A 43 14.80 25.25 -14.71
N ASN A 44 14.70 26.58 -14.56
CA ASN A 44 14.93 27.50 -15.68
C ASN A 44 16.41 27.84 -15.85
N ASP A 45 17.13 28.00 -14.74
CA ASP A 45 18.56 28.26 -14.72
C ASP A 45 19.30 26.98 -14.35
N GLN A 46 20.19 26.48 -15.22
CA GLN A 46 20.94 25.26 -14.95
C GLN A 46 21.84 25.36 -13.70
N SER A 47 22.20 26.58 -13.26
CA SER A 47 22.92 26.80 -12.01
C SER A 47 22.13 26.34 -10.78
N ASP A 48 20.80 26.32 -10.87
CA ASP A 48 19.90 25.86 -9.78
C ASP A 48 20.06 24.36 -9.49
N PHE A 49 20.48 23.55 -10.48
CA PHE A 49 20.81 22.14 -10.21
C PHE A 49 21.98 22.01 -9.24
N ALA A 50 23.02 22.83 -9.40
CA ALA A 50 24.16 22.82 -8.48
C ALA A 50 23.75 23.25 -7.07
N GLN A 51 22.83 24.22 -6.95
CA GLN A 51 22.31 24.64 -5.65
C GLN A 51 21.62 23.50 -4.91
N VAL A 52 20.86 22.64 -5.61
CA VAL A 52 20.21 21.47 -5.00
C VAL A 52 21.23 20.39 -4.64
N LEU A 53 22.14 20.07 -5.56
CA LEU A 53 23.13 19.00 -5.38
C LEU A 53 24.20 19.31 -4.31
N GLN A 54 24.46 20.58 -4.01
CA GLN A 54 25.40 20.99 -2.96
C GLN A 54 24.79 20.97 -1.54
N LYS A 55 23.47 20.77 -1.39
CA LYS A 55 22.81 20.75 -0.08
C LYS A 55 22.88 19.36 0.53
N GLU A 56 23.72 19.20 1.56
CA GLU A 56 23.88 17.93 2.28
C GLU A 56 22.55 17.37 2.81
N GLU A 57 21.67 18.23 3.33
CA GLU A 57 20.35 17.83 3.83
C GLU A 57 19.45 17.20 2.75
N ILE A 58 19.58 17.64 1.50
CA ILE A 58 18.85 17.07 0.34
C ILE A 58 19.53 15.78 -0.09
N MET A 59 20.86 15.80 -0.21
CA MET A 59 21.65 14.65 -0.64
C MET A 59 21.55 13.46 0.33
N ALA A 60 21.27 13.71 1.61
CA ALA A 60 20.97 12.66 2.58
C ALA A 60 19.76 11.78 2.21
N TYR A 61 18.87 12.24 1.31
CA TYR A 61 17.74 11.46 0.80
C TYR A 61 17.99 10.86 -0.59
N VAL A 62 19.06 11.26 -1.28
CA VAL A 62 19.32 10.94 -2.69
C VAL A 62 20.40 9.86 -2.80
N LYS A 63 19.99 8.66 -3.21
CA LYS A 63 20.87 7.51 -3.47
C LYS A 63 21.76 7.73 -4.70
N SER A 64 21.18 8.30 -5.74
CA SER A 64 21.88 8.63 -6.98
C SER A 64 21.15 9.74 -7.71
N HIS A 65 21.86 10.47 -8.55
CA HIS A 65 21.28 11.47 -9.43
C HIS A 65 21.88 11.37 -10.83
N GLU A 66 21.07 11.64 -11.84
CA GLU A 66 21.51 11.64 -13.23
C GLU A 66 20.72 12.68 -14.02
N PHE A 67 21.35 13.25 -15.05
CA PHE A 67 20.65 14.10 -16.00
C PHE A 67 20.00 13.26 -17.08
N VAL A 68 18.72 13.50 -17.33
CA VAL A 68 17.94 12.80 -18.34
C VAL A 68 17.18 13.79 -19.21
N GLU A 69 16.91 13.41 -20.45
CA GLU A 69 16.09 14.20 -21.37
C GLU A 69 14.63 13.76 -21.27
N LYS A 70 13.74 14.70 -20.91
CA LYS A 70 12.29 14.44 -20.77
C LYS A 70 11.50 15.61 -21.33
N ARG A 71 10.28 15.34 -21.82
CA ARG A 71 9.31 16.41 -22.07
C ARG A 71 8.75 16.87 -20.74
N GLU A 72 8.98 18.15 -20.41
CA GLU A 72 8.53 18.73 -19.14
C GLU A 72 7.02 18.99 -19.17
N LYS A 73 6.53 19.57 -20.27
CA LYS A 73 5.12 19.90 -20.47
C LYS A 73 4.55 19.16 -21.67
N LEU A 74 3.25 18.94 -21.66
CA LEU A 74 2.52 18.33 -22.77
C LEU A 74 2.64 19.12 -24.07
N THR A 75 2.81 20.44 -23.97
CA THR A 75 2.95 21.36 -25.11
C THR A 75 4.39 21.45 -25.64
N ASP A 76 5.37 20.85 -24.95
CA ASP A 76 6.76 20.97 -25.35
C ASP A 76 7.03 20.11 -26.59
N ILE A 77 7.65 20.73 -27.60
CA ILE A 77 7.98 20.07 -28.86
C ILE A 77 9.30 19.27 -28.72
N ALA A 78 10.21 19.77 -27.89
CA ALA A 78 11.52 19.17 -27.64
C ALA A 78 11.64 18.68 -26.19
N ASN A 79 12.59 17.78 -25.95
CA ASN A 79 12.96 17.38 -24.59
C ASN A 79 13.79 18.48 -23.93
N SER A 80 13.63 18.58 -22.61
CA SER A 80 14.45 19.40 -21.74
C SER A 80 15.29 18.50 -20.84
N LYS A 81 16.50 18.98 -20.53
CA LYS A 81 17.37 18.36 -19.56
C LYS A 81 16.80 18.55 -18.15
N VAL A 82 16.46 17.45 -17.50
CA VAL A 82 15.95 17.41 -16.12
C VAL A 82 16.89 16.57 -15.24
N LEU A 83 16.89 16.85 -13.94
CA LEU A 83 17.64 16.09 -12.97
C LEU A 83 16.75 15.01 -12.36
N LYS A 84 17.08 13.74 -12.60
CA LYS A 84 16.45 12.59 -11.93
C LYS A 84 17.15 12.38 -10.59
N LEU A 85 16.37 12.36 -9.52
CA LEU A 85 16.82 12.11 -8.15
C LEU A 85 16.22 10.78 -7.67
N THR A 86 17.07 9.76 -7.57
CA THR A 86 16.68 8.44 -7.06
C THR A 86 16.85 8.42 -5.55
N LEU A 87 15.80 8.06 -4.82
CA LEU A 87 15.79 8.16 -3.37
C LEU A 87 16.48 6.97 -2.70
N HIS A 88 16.98 7.19 -1.48
CA HIS A 88 17.36 6.10 -0.56
C HIS A 88 16.12 5.38 0.00
N ASP A 89 15.07 6.14 0.33
CA ASP A 89 13.81 5.62 0.86
C ASP A 89 12.65 6.16 0.03
N SER A 90 11.97 5.26 -0.68
CA SER A 90 10.87 5.58 -1.59
C SER A 90 9.70 6.28 -0.89
N THR A 91 9.55 6.11 0.43
CA THR A 91 8.49 6.75 1.24
C THR A 91 8.75 8.24 1.50
N LYS A 92 9.94 8.75 1.18
CA LYS A 92 10.35 10.15 1.49
C LYS A 92 10.20 11.12 0.32
N ALA A 93 9.67 10.69 -0.82
CA ALA A 93 9.54 11.52 -2.03
C ALA A 93 8.92 12.90 -1.75
N LEU A 94 7.77 12.94 -1.05
CA LEU A 94 7.09 14.19 -0.71
C LEU A 94 7.89 15.07 0.26
N LYS A 95 8.67 14.47 1.17
CA LYS A 95 9.51 15.22 2.12
C LYS A 95 10.66 15.87 1.38
N LEU A 96 11.36 15.12 0.53
CA LEU A 96 12.44 15.61 -0.31
C LEU A 96 11.96 16.74 -1.23
N ALA A 97 10.80 16.55 -1.86
CA ALA A 97 10.21 17.56 -2.72
C ALA A 97 9.98 18.89 -1.99
N ARG A 98 9.35 18.85 -0.81
CA ARG A 98 9.12 20.04 0.01
C ARG A 98 10.42 20.74 0.44
N MET A 99 11.49 19.97 0.69
CA MET A 99 12.81 20.53 1.01
C MET A 99 13.45 21.24 -0.18
N ILE A 100 13.26 20.72 -1.40
CA ILE A 100 13.76 21.37 -2.62
C ILE A 100 12.93 22.63 -2.92
N GLU A 101 11.60 22.56 -2.83
CA GLU A 101 10.72 23.70 -3.08
C GLU A 101 11.00 24.87 -2.13
N SER A 102 11.35 24.61 -0.87
CA SER A 102 11.64 25.65 0.11
C SER A 102 12.94 26.43 -0.16
N LEU A 103 13.80 25.97 -1.06
CA LEU A 103 15.03 26.68 -1.45
C LEU A 103 14.77 27.91 -2.33
N GLY A 104 13.56 28.06 -2.85
CA GLY A 104 13.26 29.10 -3.82
C GLY A 104 11.81 29.56 -3.78
N ARG A 105 11.53 30.60 -4.57
CA ARG A 105 10.15 31.01 -4.83
C ARG A 105 9.41 29.94 -5.64
N PHE A 106 8.09 29.96 -5.54
CA PHE A 106 7.20 29.12 -6.32
C PHE A 106 7.58 29.12 -7.83
N GLY A 107 7.63 27.93 -8.43
CA GLY A 107 7.93 27.74 -9.85
C GLY A 107 9.42 27.78 -10.24
N ARG A 108 10.34 28.13 -9.31
CA ARG A 108 11.79 28.05 -9.55
C ARG A 108 12.26 26.60 -9.72
N PHE A 109 11.90 25.76 -8.74
CA PHE A 109 12.11 24.32 -8.77
C PHE A 109 10.78 23.65 -9.10
N ARG A 110 10.73 22.95 -10.24
CA ARG A 110 9.53 22.25 -10.69
C ARG A 110 9.76 20.76 -10.54
N LEU A 111 9.01 20.14 -9.65
CA LEU A 111 9.17 18.73 -9.33
C LEU A 111 8.05 17.90 -9.93
N TYR A 112 8.42 16.73 -10.43
CA TYR A 112 7.52 15.79 -11.10
C TYR A 112 7.63 14.41 -10.50
N ASN A 113 6.57 13.62 -10.65
CA ASN A 113 6.41 12.26 -10.12
C ASN A 113 6.60 12.18 -8.59
N VAL A 114 6.28 13.26 -7.88
CA VAL A 114 6.38 13.33 -6.41
C VAL A 114 5.20 12.63 -5.73
N ASP A 115 4.02 12.70 -6.35
CA ASP A 115 2.73 12.27 -5.82
C ASP A 115 2.24 10.93 -6.38
N ILE A 116 2.97 10.37 -7.35
CA ILE A 116 2.78 8.99 -7.81
C ILE A 116 3.35 8.07 -6.74
N SER A 117 2.57 7.08 -6.30
CA SER A 117 3.05 6.12 -5.31
C SER A 117 4.23 5.29 -5.85
N PRO A 118 5.20 4.91 -5.01
CA PRO A 118 6.30 4.04 -5.43
C PRO A 118 5.82 2.74 -6.08
N GLU A 119 4.76 2.14 -5.56
CA GLU A 119 4.16 0.91 -6.09
C GLU A 119 3.63 1.09 -7.51
N GLN A 120 2.91 2.19 -7.74
CA GLN A 120 2.34 2.51 -9.06
C GLN A 120 3.44 2.88 -10.06
N THR A 121 4.49 3.56 -9.61
CA THR A 121 5.66 3.85 -10.45
C THR A 121 6.38 2.57 -10.84
N TYR A 122 6.54 1.62 -9.90
CA TYR A 122 7.10 0.31 -10.19
C TYR A 122 6.27 -0.42 -11.26
N PHE A 123 4.94 -0.37 -11.16
CA PHE A 123 4.05 -0.94 -12.18
C PHE A 123 4.23 -0.31 -13.55
N TYR A 124 4.33 1.02 -13.64
CA TYR A 124 4.56 1.70 -14.91
C TYR A 124 5.92 1.38 -15.54
N GLU A 125 6.98 1.33 -14.73
CA GLU A 125 8.34 1.08 -15.23
C GLU A 125 8.55 -0.37 -15.71
N HIS A 126 7.83 -1.33 -15.11
CA HIS A 126 7.98 -2.76 -15.40
C HIS A 126 6.81 -3.33 -16.22
N ASP A 127 5.91 -2.48 -16.69
CA ASP A 127 4.67 -2.86 -17.38
C ASP A 127 3.82 -3.90 -16.59
N LEU A 128 3.80 -3.75 -15.27
CA LEU A 128 3.03 -4.60 -14.36
C LEU A 128 1.66 -3.98 -14.05
N PHE A 129 0.80 -4.83 -13.49
CA PHE A 129 -0.51 -4.46 -12.95
C PHE A 129 -0.91 -5.49 -11.89
N SER A 130 -1.87 -5.12 -11.03
CA SER A 130 -2.39 -6.03 -10.01
C SER A 130 -2.98 -7.29 -10.66
N LEU A 131 -2.74 -8.45 -10.06
CA LEU A 131 -3.18 -9.76 -10.54
C LEU A 131 -2.66 -10.16 -11.93
N ALA A 132 -1.60 -9.51 -12.43
CA ALA A 132 -0.93 -9.98 -13.63
C ALA A 132 -0.31 -11.36 -13.37
N TYR A 133 -0.62 -12.33 -14.23
CA TYR A 133 0.09 -13.62 -14.23
C TYR A 133 1.48 -13.44 -14.84
N CYS A 134 2.52 -13.79 -14.08
CA CYS A 134 3.90 -13.54 -14.46
C CYS A 134 4.83 -14.71 -14.11
N HIS A 135 5.90 -14.83 -14.89
CA HIS A 135 7.10 -15.58 -14.51
C HIS A 135 8.18 -14.59 -14.09
N VAL A 136 8.70 -14.76 -12.89
CA VAL A 136 9.69 -13.86 -12.31
C VAL A 136 10.97 -14.64 -12.07
N ALA A 137 12.06 -14.21 -12.72
CA ALA A 137 13.39 -14.73 -12.45
C ALA A 137 14.14 -13.76 -11.52
N SER A 138 14.61 -14.29 -10.39
CA SER A 138 15.46 -13.54 -9.46
C SER A 138 16.93 -13.70 -9.88
N LYS A 139 17.51 -12.61 -10.40
CA LYS A 139 18.94 -12.44 -10.73
C LYS A 139 19.54 -11.37 -9.78
N SER A 140 20.20 -10.34 -10.32
CA SER A 140 20.60 -9.12 -9.58
C SER A 140 19.45 -8.16 -9.31
N SER A 141 18.42 -8.22 -10.16
CA SER A 141 17.11 -7.57 -10.05
C SER A 141 16.03 -8.57 -10.45
N LEU A 142 14.77 -8.23 -10.23
CA LEU A 142 13.66 -9.04 -10.71
C LEU A 142 13.46 -8.84 -12.22
N ASP A 143 13.41 -9.96 -12.95
CA ASP A 143 13.16 -10.01 -14.38
C ASP A 143 11.74 -10.56 -14.59
N TRP A 144 10.84 -9.68 -15.05
CA TRP A 144 9.41 -9.96 -15.17
C TRP A 144 9.06 -10.37 -16.60
N GLN A 145 8.47 -11.55 -16.75
CA GLN A 145 7.79 -11.98 -17.97
C GLN A 145 6.30 -12.04 -17.69
N VAL A 146 5.58 -11.00 -18.11
CA VAL A 146 4.14 -10.90 -17.92
C VAL A 146 3.43 -11.70 -19.00
N ASN A 147 2.74 -12.76 -18.58
CA ASN A 147 1.97 -13.66 -19.43
C ASN A 147 0.47 -13.37 -19.30
N ASP A 148 0.14 -12.09 -19.26
CA ASP A 148 -1.19 -11.54 -19.09
C ASP A 148 -1.24 -10.15 -19.78
N LYS A 149 -2.43 -9.66 -20.08
CA LYS A 149 -2.63 -8.33 -20.65
C LYS A 149 -3.65 -7.57 -19.82
N VAL A 150 -3.41 -6.28 -19.66
CA VAL A 150 -4.33 -5.41 -18.92
C VAL A 150 -5.67 -5.28 -19.65
N GLU A 151 -5.70 -5.42 -20.98
CA GLU A 151 -6.90 -5.38 -21.81
C GLU A 151 -7.62 -6.74 -21.92
N SER A 152 -7.08 -7.80 -21.31
CA SER A 152 -7.74 -9.11 -21.32
C SER A 152 -9.06 -9.02 -20.57
N VAL A 153 -10.17 -9.29 -21.26
CA VAL A 153 -11.51 -9.38 -20.66
C VAL A 153 -11.74 -10.71 -19.93
N ASP A 154 -11.07 -11.77 -20.40
CA ASP A 154 -11.09 -13.09 -19.79
C ASP A 154 -9.71 -13.34 -19.15
N TYR A 155 -9.66 -13.30 -17.82
CA TYR A 155 -8.46 -13.62 -17.05
C TYR A 155 -8.78 -14.51 -15.87
N ALA A 156 -7.80 -15.32 -15.48
CA ALA A 156 -7.90 -16.16 -14.30
C ALA A 156 -7.45 -15.37 -13.07
N VAL A 157 -8.23 -15.46 -12.00
CA VAL A 157 -7.87 -14.99 -10.65
C VAL A 157 -7.43 -16.23 -9.85
N PRO A 158 -6.35 -16.15 -9.05
CA PRO A 158 -5.97 -17.28 -8.21
C PRO A 158 -7.01 -17.52 -7.11
N ASP A 159 -7.08 -18.75 -6.63
CA ASP A 159 -7.89 -19.07 -5.46
C ASP A 159 -7.31 -18.39 -4.20
N PHE A 160 -8.03 -17.38 -3.72
CA PHE A 160 -7.62 -16.54 -2.61
C PHE A 160 -8.29 -16.98 -1.32
N ARG A 161 -7.48 -17.13 -0.27
CA ARG A 161 -8.02 -17.40 1.06
C ARG A 161 -8.49 -16.09 1.68
N ASN A 162 -9.80 -15.98 1.91
CA ASN A 162 -10.40 -14.81 2.51
C ASN A 162 -10.74 -15.07 3.98
N MET A 163 -10.54 -14.06 4.82
CA MET A 163 -10.95 -14.09 6.22
C MET A 163 -11.62 -12.77 6.57
N GLN A 164 -12.87 -12.84 7.02
CA GLN A 164 -13.54 -11.72 7.64
C GLN A 164 -13.41 -11.82 9.16
N PHE A 165 -13.21 -10.68 9.83
CA PHE A 165 -13.33 -10.65 11.27
C PHE A 165 -13.97 -9.36 11.78
N ASP A 166 -14.51 -9.46 12.98
CA ASP A 166 -15.05 -8.34 13.76
C ASP A 166 -14.73 -8.52 15.25
N ILE A 167 -14.94 -7.49 16.06
CA ILE A 167 -14.62 -7.48 17.48
C ILE A 167 -15.88 -7.28 18.33
N LYS A 168 -15.97 -8.04 19.42
CA LYS A 168 -16.92 -7.80 20.52
C LYS A 168 -16.20 -7.09 21.64
N VAL A 169 -16.74 -5.95 22.06
CA VAL A 169 -16.17 -5.10 23.11
C VAL A 169 -17.10 -5.11 24.32
N ARG A 170 -16.54 -5.24 25.53
CA ARG A 170 -17.28 -5.08 26.79
C ARG A 170 -17.51 -3.59 27.02
N LYS A 171 -18.67 -3.10 26.59
CA LYS A 171 -19.06 -1.69 26.77
C LYS A 171 -19.33 -1.43 28.25
N GLU A 172 -18.64 -0.44 28.81
CA GLU A 172 -18.94 0.08 30.15
C GLU A 172 -19.92 1.26 30.08
N ASP A 173 -19.97 1.98 28.95
CA ASP A 173 -20.82 3.14 28.71
C ASP A 173 -21.64 3.04 27.41
N LYS A 174 -22.51 4.02 27.15
CA LYS A 174 -23.28 4.14 25.89
C LYS A 174 -22.38 4.35 24.66
N ILE A 175 -21.19 4.91 24.83
CA ILE A 175 -20.24 5.23 23.76
C ILE A 175 -19.04 4.29 23.88
N LEU A 176 -18.66 3.66 22.77
CA LEU A 176 -17.47 2.82 22.66
C LEU A 176 -16.19 3.64 22.83
N LYS A 177 -15.30 3.17 23.71
CA LYS A 177 -13.98 3.77 23.97
C LYS A 177 -12.87 2.78 23.64
N PHE A 178 -11.69 3.30 23.26
CA PHE A 178 -10.50 2.46 23.08
C PHE A 178 -10.00 1.80 24.38
N THR A 179 -10.44 2.32 25.54
CA THR A 179 -10.16 1.76 26.86
C THR A 179 -11.06 0.57 27.22
N ASP A 180 -12.18 0.39 26.53
CA ASP A 180 -13.10 -0.72 26.79
C ASP A 180 -12.40 -2.05 26.46
N ARG A 181 -12.61 -3.07 27.29
CA ARG A 181 -11.92 -4.36 27.15
C ARG A 181 -12.47 -5.17 25.97
N LEU A 182 -11.58 -5.84 25.25
CA LEU A 182 -11.97 -6.80 24.24
C LEU A 182 -12.65 -7.99 24.93
N ASP A 183 -13.84 -8.34 24.48
CA ASP A 183 -14.57 -9.50 24.95
C ASP A 183 -14.24 -10.74 24.12
N ALA A 184 -14.28 -10.60 22.80
CA ALA A 184 -14.02 -11.67 21.87
C ALA A 184 -13.78 -11.15 20.44
N ILE A 185 -13.25 -12.02 19.58
CA ILE A 185 -13.05 -11.74 18.16
C ILE A 185 -13.87 -12.75 17.36
N LEU A 186 -14.70 -12.26 16.45
CA LEU A 186 -15.54 -13.06 15.57
C LEU A 186 -14.79 -13.33 14.27
N ILE A 187 -14.60 -14.59 13.92
CA ILE A 187 -14.00 -15.01 12.66
C ILE A 187 -15.09 -15.58 11.76
N GLN A 188 -15.09 -15.13 10.52
CA GLN A 188 -15.92 -15.64 9.45
C GLN A 188 -15.03 -15.98 8.24
N ASN A 189 -15.04 -17.25 7.83
CA ASN A 189 -14.45 -17.69 6.58
C ASN A 189 -15.49 -18.52 5.79
N GLU A 190 -15.13 -19.01 4.61
CA GLU A 190 -16.07 -19.75 3.75
C GLU A 190 -16.59 -21.06 4.38
N LYS A 191 -15.86 -21.62 5.35
CA LYS A 191 -16.13 -22.94 5.93
C LYS A 191 -16.81 -22.84 7.30
N GLU A 192 -16.44 -21.86 8.11
CA GLU A 192 -16.78 -21.79 9.52
C GLU A 192 -16.93 -20.34 10.00
N ASN A 193 -17.88 -20.16 10.93
CA ASN A 193 -18.06 -18.95 11.72
C ASN A 193 -17.87 -19.31 13.19
N TYR A 194 -16.91 -18.69 13.86
CA TYR A 194 -16.62 -18.98 15.25
C TYR A 194 -16.07 -17.76 16.00
N GLU A 195 -16.02 -17.89 17.32
CA GLU A 195 -15.59 -16.83 18.21
C GLU A 195 -14.31 -17.24 18.94
N ILE A 196 -13.33 -16.34 18.96
CA ILE A 196 -12.14 -16.45 19.79
C ILE A 196 -12.40 -15.66 21.07
N ARG A 197 -12.59 -16.39 22.17
CA ARG A 197 -12.72 -15.87 23.53
C ARG A 197 -11.84 -16.70 24.45
N LYS A 198 -10.96 -16.06 25.20
CA LYS A 198 -10.10 -16.69 26.22
C LYS A 198 -10.30 -16.04 27.59
N ASP A 199 -9.68 -16.60 28.61
CA ASP A 199 -9.83 -16.13 30.00
C ASP A 199 -9.25 -14.73 30.19
N SER A 200 -8.18 -14.42 29.45
CA SER A 200 -7.60 -13.09 29.40
C SER A 200 -7.66 -12.45 28.00
N GLU A 201 -7.63 -11.11 27.99
CA GLU A 201 -7.53 -10.33 26.75
C GLU A 201 -6.22 -10.60 26.01
N ILE A 202 -5.11 -10.76 26.75
CA ILE A 202 -3.80 -11.13 26.19
C ILE A 202 -3.87 -12.46 25.45
N GLU A 203 -4.47 -13.48 26.06
CA GLU A 203 -4.64 -14.79 25.43
C GLU A 203 -5.59 -14.72 24.23
N THR A 204 -6.62 -13.88 24.28
CA THR A 204 -7.54 -13.68 23.16
C THR A 204 -6.81 -13.05 21.97
N LEU A 205 -6.02 -12.00 22.19
CA LEU A 205 -5.22 -11.33 21.14
C LEU A 205 -4.15 -12.27 20.56
N LYS A 206 -3.44 -13.03 21.38
CA LYS A 206 -2.46 -14.03 20.92
C LYS A 206 -3.13 -15.19 20.17
N ALA A 207 -4.28 -15.66 20.64
CA ALA A 207 -5.05 -16.69 19.95
C ALA A 207 -5.51 -16.19 18.57
N PHE A 208 -5.90 -14.92 18.47
CA PHE A 208 -6.26 -14.31 17.19
C PHE A 208 -5.07 -14.21 16.23
N GLU A 209 -3.90 -13.73 16.69
CA GLU A 209 -2.68 -13.72 15.88
C GLU A 209 -2.33 -15.13 15.35
N ASN A 210 -2.38 -16.14 16.23
CA ASN A 210 -2.14 -17.53 15.85
C ASN A 210 -3.17 -18.04 14.85
N GLU A 211 -4.45 -17.67 15.00
CA GLU A 211 -5.51 -18.09 14.09
C GLU A 211 -5.33 -17.45 12.70
N VAL A 212 -4.97 -16.16 12.62
CA VAL A 212 -4.62 -15.50 11.36
C VAL A 212 -3.42 -16.18 10.71
N ALA A 213 -2.40 -16.57 11.48
CA ALA A 213 -1.25 -17.30 10.96
C ALA A 213 -1.61 -18.70 10.45
N LYS A 214 -2.53 -19.40 11.11
CA LYS A 214 -3.01 -20.75 10.76
C LYS A 214 -3.87 -20.74 9.50
N ILE A 215 -4.82 -19.80 9.39
CA ILE A 215 -5.66 -19.64 8.20
C ILE A 215 -4.79 -19.15 7.02
N ASP A 216 -3.85 -18.26 7.31
CA ASP A 216 -2.99 -17.58 6.35
C ASP A 216 -3.76 -16.92 5.20
N PRO A 217 -4.71 -16.00 5.51
CA PRO A 217 -5.55 -15.37 4.50
C PRO A 217 -4.76 -14.45 3.57
N ASP A 218 -5.09 -14.47 2.28
CA ASP A 218 -4.60 -13.52 1.30
C ASP A 218 -5.32 -12.17 1.44
N PHE A 219 -6.64 -12.20 1.73
CA PHE A 219 -7.43 -11.00 2.03
C PHE A 219 -8.01 -11.06 3.43
N ILE A 220 -7.90 -9.93 4.14
CA ILE A 220 -8.57 -9.72 5.42
C ILE A 220 -9.65 -8.66 5.22
N LEU A 221 -10.89 -9.04 5.53
CA LEU A 221 -12.08 -8.22 5.35
C LEU A 221 -12.59 -7.75 6.71
N THR A 222 -12.91 -6.46 6.80
CA THR A 222 -13.49 -5.88 8.01
C THR A 222 -14.59 -4.87 7.65
N SER A 223 -15.38 -4.45 8.64
CA SER A 223 -16.33 -3.34 8.51
C SER A 223 -15.95 -2.24 9.50
N GLY A 224 -15.33 -1.15 9.05
CA GLY A 224 -14.76 -0.13 9.92
C GLY A 224 -13.36 -0.51 10.46
N GLY A 225 -12.62 -1.30 9.68
CA GLY A 225 -11.25 -1.72 9.95
C GLY A 225 -10.30 -0.57 10.23
N ASP A 226 -10.20 0.33 9.26
CA ASP A 226 -9.24 1.43 9.27
C ASP A 226 -9.65 2.53 10.27
N SER A 227 -10.95 2.73 10.48
CA SER A 227 -11.48 3.77 11.35
C SER A 227 -11.53 3.36 12.82
N PHE A 228 -11.79 2.09 13.13
CA PHE A 228 -12.00 1.65 14.53
C PHE A 228 -11.24 0.37 14.88
N ILE A 229 -11.42 -0.73 14.14
CA ILE A 229 -10.97 -2.06 14.60
C ILE A 229 -9.45 -2.13 14.78
N PHE A 230 -8.66 -1.73 13.78
CA PHE A 230 -7.20 -1.75 13.93
C PHE A 230 -6.68 -0.72 14.94
N PRO A 231 -7.12 0.55 14.94
CA PRO A 231 -6.77 1.49 16.01
C PRO A 231 -7.10 0.97 17.41
N TYR A 232 -8.24 0.29 17.57
CA TYR A 232 -8.67 -0.33 18.81
C TYR A 232 -7.74 -1.48 19.21
N LEU A 233 -7.49 -2.44 18.31
CA LEU A 233 -6.60 -3.57 18.58
C LEU A 233 -5.18 -3.12 18.94
N VAL A 234 -4.64 -2.10 18.26
CA VAL A 234 -3.34 -1.50 18.61
C VAL A 234 -3.39 -0.93 20.03
N SER A 235 -4.43 -0.16 20.36
CA SER A 235 -4.61 0.41 21.71
C SER A 235 -4.68 -0.68 22.79
N ARG A 236 -5.36 -1.80 22.51
CA ARG A 236 -5.49 -2.92 23.45
C ARG A 236 -4.18 -3.69 23.59
N ALA A 237 -3.45 -3.89 22.50
CA ALA A 237 -2.13 -4.52 22.52
C ALA A 237 -1.15 -3.69 23.38
N GLU A 238 -1.10 -2.37 23.15
CA GLU A 238 -0.28 -1.43 23.93
C GLU A 238 -0.65 -1.43 25.42
N THR A 239 -1.96 -1.38 25.75
CA THR A 239 -2.45 -1.40 27.14
C THR A 239 -2.05 -2.69 27.86
N ASN A 240 -2.01 -3.81 27.15
CA ASN A 240 -1.64 -5.11 27.69
C ASN A 240 -0.13 -5.40 27.59
N GLY A 241 0.69 -4.48 27.07
CA GLY A 241 2.13 -4.65 26.93
C GLY A 241 2.52 -5.78 25.98
N ILE A 242 1.70 -6.07 24.96
CA ILE A 242 1.99 -7.09 23.95
C ILE A 242 2.15 -6.46 22.57
N GLU A 243 2.94 -7.11 21.73
CA GLU A 243 2.99 -6.83 20.30
C GLU A 243 1.96 -7.72 19.59
N LEU A 244 1.23 -7.14 18.64
CA LEU A 244 0.26 -7.87 17.81
C LEU A 244 0.66 -7.73 16.35
N SER A 245 0.91 -8.85 15.66
CA SER A 245 1.19 -8.83 14.23
C SER A 245 0.18 -9.67 13.45
N LEU A 246 -0.43 -9.05 12.44
CA LEU A 246 -1.33 -9.76 11.52
C LEU A 246 -0.76 -9.87 10.10
N SER A 247 0.43 -9.29 9.88
CA SER A 247 1.14 -9.34 8.60
C SER A 247 1.83 -10.68 8.40
N ARG A 248 2.08 -11.10 7.16
CA ARG A 248 2.93 -12.28 6.90
C ARG A 248 4.39 -12.03 7.33
N GLU A 249 4.85 -10.78 7.26
CA GLU A 249 6.22 -10.39 7.66
C GLU A 249 6.43 -10.18 9.17
N LYS A 250 5.49 -10.62 10.02
CA LYS A 250 5.54 -10.40 11.49
C LYS A 250 5.80 -8.93 11.88
N THR A 251 5.33 -7.98 11.08
CA THR A 251 5.37 -6.55 11.40
C THR A 251 4.35 -6.23 12.49
N VAL A 252 4.79 -5.62 13.58
CA VAL A 252 3.90 -5.16 14.66
C VAL A 252 2.88 -4.16 14.10
N LEU A 253 1.61 -4.37 14.40
CA LEU A 253 0.55 -3.42 14.09
C LEU A 253 0.81 -2.10 14.82
N LYS A 254 0.75 -1.01 14.07
CA LYS A 254 0.93 0.35 14.60
C LYS A 254 -0.20 1.22 14.11
N ARG A 255 -0.52 2.25 14.91
CA ARG A 255 -1.40 3.31 14.43
C ARG A 255 -0.78 3.98 13.21
N PRO A 256 -1.57 4.34 12.20
CA PRO A 256 -1.05 5.10 11.07
C PRO A 256 -0.43 6.42 11.53
N ASN A 257 0.70 6.81 10.92
CA ASN A 257 1.42 8.05 11.26
C ASN A 257 0.70 9.34 10.86
N LYS A 258 -0.38 9.23 10.09
CA LYS A 258 -1.20 10.36 9.64
C LYS A 258 -2.64 10.11 10.04
N ASP A 259 -3.34 11.18 10.39
CA ASP A 259 -4.79 11.13 10.55
C ASP A 259 -5.48 10.97 9.19
N GLY A 260 -6.75 10.54 9.24
CA GLY A 260 -7.59 10.47 8.06
C GLY A 260 -7.80 11.84 7.41
N THR A 261 -8.22 11.84 6.15
CA THR A 261 -8.43 13.06 5.36
C THR A 261 -9.89 13.20 4.98
N SER A 262 -10.41 14.43 4.93
CA SER A 262 -11.75 14.72 4.44
C SER A 262 -11.69 15.26 3.02
N TYR A 263 -12.62 14.83 2.16
CA TYR A 263 -12.75 15.33 0.80
C TYR A 263 -14.21 15.64 0.45
N PHE A 264 -14.43 16.61 -0.43
CA PHE A 264 -15.75 16.98 -0.90
C PHE A 264 -16.03 16.34 -2.26
N SER A 265 -17.15 15.63 -2.37
CA SER A 265 -17.57 15.00 -3.62
C SER A 265 -19.10 15.00 -3.71
N TYR A 266 -19.63 15.38 -4.87
CA TYR A 266 -21.07 15.38 -5.15
C TYR A 266 -21.95 16.02 -4.05
N GLY A 267 -21.51 17.17 -3.51
CA GLY A 267 -22.28 17.87 -2.47
C GLY A 267 -22.11 17.35 -1.04
N LYS A 268 -21.29 16.31 -0.83
CA LYS A 268 -21.08 15.67 0.47
C LYS A 268 -19.61 15.72 0.90
N ILE A 269 -19.38 15.84 2.22
CA ILE A 269 -18.06 15.68 2.82
C ILE A 269 -17.90 14.22 3.23
N HIS A 270 -16.88 13.58 2.70
CA HIS A 270 -16.51 12.20 3.02
C HIS A 270 -15.23 12.20 3.85
N PHE A 271 -15.18 11.36 4.88
CA PHE A 271 -13.97 11.11 5.66
C PHE A 271 -13.31 9.81 5.20
N LYS A 272 -12.02 9.87 4.90
CA LYS A 272 -11.17 8.74 4.52
C LYS A 272 -10.19 8.46 5.66
N PRO A 273 -10.37 7.38 6.44
CA PRO A 273 -9.43 7.02 7.49
C PRO A 273 -8.07 6.63 6.90
N SER A 274 -7.03 6.70 7.72
CA SER A 274 -5.71 6.22 7.33
C SER A 274 -5.69 4.70 7.29
N ALA A 275 -5.17 4.17 6.18
CA ALA A 275 -5.16 2.75 5.94
C ALA A 275 -4.18 2.02 6.87
N THR A 276 -4.65 0.93 7.49
CA THR A 276 -3.78 -0.06 8.10
C THR A 276 -3.29 -1.02 7.01
N ARG A 277 -1.97 -1.16 6.86
CA ARG A 277 -1.36 -2.13 5.95
C ARG A 277 -0.97 -3.39 6.69
N LEU A 278 -1.22 -4.54 6.05
CA LEU A 278 -0.85 -5.86 6.55
C LEU A 278 0.14 -6.49 5.58
N HIS A 279 1.44 -6.23 5.71
CA HIS A 279 2.45 -6.65 4.72
C HIS A 279 2.33 -8.13 4.31
N GLY A 280 2.07 -8.37 3.02
CA GLY A 280 1.84 -9.70 2.45
C GLY A 280 0.40 -10.22 2.52
N ARG A 281 -0.54 -9.40 2.99
CA ARG A 281 -1.98 -9.63 2.99
C ARG A 281 -2.69 -8.35 2.55
N VAL A 282 -3.81 -8.48 1.85
CA VAL A 282 -4.58 -7.31 1.44
C VAL A 282 -5.72 -7.07 2.43
N HIS A 283 -5.64 -5.98 3.20
CA HIS A 283 -6.76 -5.55 4.04
C HIS A 283 -7.74 -4.66 3.25
N ILE A 284 -9.00 -5.08 3.25
CA ILE A 284 -10.14 -4.37 2.66
C ILE A 284 -11.12 -4.01 3.78
N ASP A 285 -11.33 -2.71 3.95
CA ASP A 285 -12.36 -2.15 4.83
C ASP A 285 -13.64 -1.93 4.04
N ARG A 286 -14.64 -2.79 4.22
CA ARG A 286 -15.89 -2.78 3.45
C ARG A 286 -16.71 -1.50 3.67
N HIS A 287 -16.60 -0.86 4.83
CA HIS A 287 -17.34 0.38 5.11
C HIS A 287 -16.75 1.60 4.38
N HIS A 288 -15.48 1.54 4.00
CA HIS A 288 -14.77 2.63 3.32
C HIS A 288 -14.33 2.26 1.89
N SER A 289 -14.79 1.11 1.39
CA SER A 289 -14.45 0.61 0.07
C SER A 289 -15.67 0.62 -0.84
N PHE A 290 -15.91 1.78 -1.46
CA PHE A 290 -17.00 1.97 -2.42
C PHE A 290 -17.03 0.87 -3.49
N MET A 291 -15.86 0.47 -4.01
CA MET A 291 -15.79 -0.56 -5.04
C MET A 291 -16.25 -1.93 -4.56
N THR A 292 -15.86 -2.36 -3.36
CA THR A 292 -16.24 -3.68 -2.86
C THR A 292 -17.67 -3.75 -2.36
N GLU A 293 -18.26 -2.62 -1.95
CA GLU A 293 -19.68 -2.52 -1.61
C GLU A 293 -20.57 -2.68 -2.85
N GLU A 294 -20.21 -2.03 -3.96
CA GLU A 294 -21.02 -2.03 -5.19
C GLU A 294 -20.77 -3.25 -6.09
N THR A 295 -19.52 -3.74 -6.15
CA THR A 295 -19.09 -4.73 -7.17
C THR A 295 -18.38 -5.95 -6.60
N GLY A 296 -18.21 -6.03 -5.28
CA GLY A 296 -17.46 -7.11 -4.63
C GLY A 296 -15.97 -7.10 -4.96
N LEU A 297 -15.30 -8.25 -4.76
CA LEU A 297 -13.86 -8.38 -5.03
C LEU A 297 -13.56 -8.39 -6.53
N GLU A 298 -14.45 -8.92 -7.36
CA GLU A 298 -14.23 -9.00 -8.82
C GLU A 298 -14.12 -7.61 -9.45
N GLY A 299 -15.00 -6.66 -9.10
CA GLY A 299 -14.87 -5.30 -9.62
C GLY A 299 -13.64 -4.56 -9.07
N LEU A 300 -13.21 -4.87 -7.83
CA LEU A 300 -11.93 -4.38 -7.31
C LEU A 300 -10.75 -4.92 -8.13
N TYR A 301 -10.77 -6.20 -8.50
CA TYR A 301 -9.74 -6.82 -9.33
C TYR A 301 -9.65 -6.14 -10.68
N GLU A 302 -10.79 -5.90 -11.33
CA GLU A 302 -10.87 -5.21 -12.62
C GLU A 302 -10.28 -3.80 -12.56
N VAL A 303 -10.71 -3.00 -11.59
CA VAL A 303 -10.22 -1.62 -11.44
C VAL A 303 -8.74 -1.58 -11.08
N ALA A 304 -8.27 -2.47 -10.21
CA ALA A 304 -6.86 -2.55 -9.85
C ALA A 304 -5.98 -2.94 -11.05
N ARG A 305 -6.46 -3.84 -11.91
CA ARG A 305 -5.81 -4.22 -13.17
C ARG A 305 -5.75 -3.04 -14.13
N LEU A 306 -6.90 -2.52 -14.54
CA LEU A 306 -7.01 -1.47 -15.55
C LEU A 306 -6.26 -0.19 -15.18
N CYS A 307 -6.37 0.24 -13.92
CA CYS A 307 -5.76 1.47 -13.44
C CYS A 307 -4.31 1.28 -12.97
N ARG A 308 -3.77 0.05 -13.04
CA ARG A 308 -2.43 -0.31 -12.55
C ARG A 308 -2.23 0.18 -11.11
N LEU A 309 -3.20 -0.10 -10.26
CA LEU A 309 -3.17 0.26 -8.84
C LEU A 309 -2.96 -0.99 -8.00
N PRO A 310 -2.12 -0.95 -6.95
CA PRO A 310 -2.10 -2.01 -5.95
C PRO A 310 -3.50 -2.23 -5.37
N LEU A 311 -3.89 -3.48 -5.10
CA LEU A 311 -5.22 -3.81 -4.58
C LEU A 311 -5.58 -3.02 -3.31
N HIS A 312 -4.60 -2.82 -2.43
CA HIS A 312 -4.75 -2.00 -1.22
C HIS A 312 -5.16 -0.55 -1.50
N ALA A 313 -4.61 0.04 -2.56
CA ALA A 313 -4.88 1.40 -2.98
C ALA A 313 -6.21 1.49 -3.73
N ALA A 314 -6.44 0.57 -4.68
CA ALA A 314 -7.69 0.47 -5.45
C ALA A 314 -8.92 0.31 -4.53
N ALA A 315 -8.81 -0.49 -3.47
CA ALA A 315 -9.90 -0.72 -2.51
C ALA A 315 -10.34 0.57 -1.78
N ARG A 316 -9.50 1.61 -1.75
CA ARG A 316 -9.75 2.88 -1.03
C ARG A 316 -9.76 4.08 -1.98
N ALA A 317 -9.66 3.86 -3.28
CA ALA A 317 -9.64 4.89 -4.29
C ALA A 317 -11.07 5.27 -4.68
N SER A 318 -11.29 6.56 -4.92
CA SER A 318 -12.48 7.00 -5.66
C SER A 318 -12.28 6.67 -7.13
N ILE A 319 -13.38 6.63 -7.91
CA ILE A 319 -13.30 6.43 -9.36
C ILE A 319 -12.37 7.46 -10.01
N GLY A 320 -12.46 8.74 -9.62
CA GLY A 320 -11.58 9.80 -10.14
C GLY A 320 -10.14 9.76 -9.62
N LYS A 321 -9.79 8.85 -8.70
CA LYS A 321 -8.40 8.55 -8.35
C LYS A 321 -7.86 7.36 -9.15
N CYS A 322 -8.75 6.47 -9.61
CA CYS A 322 -8.42 5.32 -10.44
C CYS A 322 -8.22 5.73 -11.91
N LEU A 323 -9.11 6.59 -12.43
CA LEU A 323 -9.05 7.18 -13.77
C LEU A 323 -8.19 8.45 -13.78
#